data_AF-A0A062U0T6-F1
#
_entry.id   AF-A0A062U0T6-F1
#
_cell.length_a   1.000
_cell.length_b   1.000
_cell.length_c   1.000
_cell.angle_alpha   90.00
_cell.angle_beta   90.00
_cell.angle_gamma   90.00
#
_symmetry.space_group_name_H-M   'P 1'
#
loop_
_entity.id
_entity.type
_entity.pdbx_description
1 polymer ?
#
loop_
_entity_poly.entity_id
_entity_poly.type
_entity_poly.pdbx_seq_one_letter_code
_entity_poly.pdbx_strand_id
1 'polypeptide(L)'
;MILIILGSLFLALCVFAALHDINRLTIPNWLNLTLAALFIPAAFVSGLPLEILGGHLLAALCAFVIAFALFAFNIFGGGDAKMIPAVMLWIGPNAAMDFLFAMALAGGACAMIILLVRKTMPVEVLPGAVRAPFEEKAGVPYGVAIAIGVFVAGPETPFLTEALSRIGFFG
;
A
#
# COMPACT_ATOMS: atom_id res chain seq x y z
N MET A 1 10.39 21.00 2.89
CA MET A 1 10.98 20.23 4.01
C MET A 1 9.92 19.43 4.78
N ILE A 2 8.85 20.04 5.31
CA ILE A 2 7.80 19.31 6.05
C ILE A 2 7.11 18.24 5.19
N LEU A 3 6.70 18.59 3.96
CA LEU A 3 6.06 17.65 3.04
C LEU A 3 6.94 16.42 2.76
N ILE A 4 8.24 16.62 2.62
CA ILE A 4 9.23 15.55 2.43
C ILE A 4 9.22 14.61 3.64
N ILE A 5 9.26 15.16 4.86
CA ILE A 5 9.23 14.37 6.10
C ILE A 5 7.94 13.55 6.18
N LEU A 6 6.79 14.16 5.87
CA LEU A 6 5.49 13.47 5.87
C LEU A 6 5.44 12.37 4.81
N GLY A 7 5.91 12.65 3.59
CA GLY A 7 5.99 11.67 2.51
C GLY A 7 6.94 10.50 2.84
N SER A 8 8.14 10.78 3.36
CA SER A 8 9.08 9.75 3.80
C SER A 8 8.52 8.91 4.95
N LEU A 9 7.83 9.53 5.92
CA LEU A 9 7.16 8.80 7.00
C LEU A 9 6.04 7.90 6.45
N PHE A 10 5.21 8.41 5.54
CA PHE A 10 4.18 7.62 4.87
C PHE A 10 4.77 6.40 4.12
N LEU A 11 5.86 6.60 3.36
CA LEU A 11 6.56 5.53 2.66
C LEU A 11 7.13 4.49 3.63
N ALA A 12 7.76 4.93 4.72
CA ALA A 12 8.27 4.04 5.76
C ALA A 12 7.15 3.23 6.43
N LEU A 13 5.97 3.84 6.66
CA LEU A 13 4.79 3.14 7.19
C LEU A 13 4.20 2.15 6.19
N CYS A 14 4.26 2.42 4.87
CA CYS A 14 3.88 1.44 3.85
C CYS A 14 4.82 0.22 3.85
N VAL A 15 6.13 0.43 3.98
CA VAL A 15 7.09 -0.67 4.15
C VAL A 15 6.83 -1.44 5.45
N PHE A 16 6.56 -0.73 6.55
CA PHE A 16 6.20 -1.36 7.82
C PHE A 16 4.91 -2.19 7.70
N ALA A 17 3.90 -1.69 6.97
CA ALA A 17 2.68 -2.45 6.68
C ALA A 17 2.99 -3.74 5.92
N ALA A 18 3.81 -3.67 4.86
CA ALA A 18 4.23 -4.83 4.09
C ALA A 18 4.97 -5.87 4.94
N LEU A 19 5.90 -5.43 5.81
CA LEU A 19 6.63 -6.32 6.71
C LEU A 19 5.73 -6.96 7.76
N HIS A 20 4.80 -6.19 8.34
CA HIS A 20 3.83 -6.69 9.30
C HIS A 20 2.88 -7.70 8.65
N ASP A 21 2.48 -7.46 7.40
CA ASP A 21 1.62 -8.35 6.63
C ASP A 21 2.32 -9.64 6.22
N ILE A 22 3.60 -9.59 5.84
CA ILE A 22 4.43 -10.80 5.65
C ILE A 22 4.50 -11.62 6.95
N ASN A 23 4.66 -10.97 8.09
CA ASN A 23 4.86 -11.67 9.36
C ASN A 23 3.55 -12.27 9.90
N ARG A 24 2.43 -11.55 9.76
CA ARG A 24 1.17 -11.85 10.47
C ARG A 24 -0.07 -11.92 9.60
N LEU A 25 0.04 -11.70 8.28
CA LEU A 25 -1.10 -11.61 7.35
C LEU A 25 -2.21 -10.68 7.83
N THR A 26 -1.81 -9.60 8.50
CA THR A 26 -2.70 -8.60 9.06
C THR A 26 -2.07 -7.23 8.91
N ILE A 27 -2.90 -6.23 8.66
CA ILE A 27 -2.50 -4.81 8.66
C ILE A 27 -3.26 -4.12 9.80
N PRO A 28 -2.58 -3.62 10.85
CA PRO A 28 -3.26 -3.05 12.01
C PRO A 28 -4.13 -1.84 11.65
N ASN A 29 -5.30 -1.73 12.29
CA ASN A 29 -6.21 -0.60 12.06
C ASN A 29 -5.56 0.76 12.35
N TRP A 30 -4.74 0.84 13.40
CA TRP A 30 -4.02 2.07 13.73
C TRP A 30 -3.07 2.49 12.61
N LEU A 31 -2.47 1.55 11.90
CA LEU A 31 -1.53 1.84 10.81
C LEU A 31 -2.27 2.42 9.60
N ASN A 32 -3.39 1.80 9.20
CA ASN A 32 -4.26 2.32 8.14
C ASN A 32 -4.80 3.72 8.49
N LEU A 33 -5.21 3.93 9.74
CA LEU A 33 -5.67 5.23 10.20
C LEU A 33 -4.55 6.27 10.17
N THR A 34 -3.34 5.92 10.59
CA THR A 34 -2.18 6.82 10.54
C THR A 34 -1.82 7.18 9.10
N LEU A 35 -1.79 6.22 8.17
CA LEU A 35 -1.54 6.47 6.75
C LEU A 35 -2.54 7.49 6.18
N ALA A 36 -3.84 7.32 6.47
CA ALA A 36 -4.86 8.27 6.05
C ALA A 36 -4.75 9.63 6.77
N ALA A 37 -4.51 9.63 8.08
CA ALA A 37 -4.46 10.85 8.89
C ALA A 37 -3.26 11.75 8.54
N LEU A 38 -2.12 11.16 8.18
CA LEU A 38 -0.94 11.91 7.73
C LEU A 38 -1.20 12.72 6.45
N PHE A 39 -2.23 12.37 5.66
CA PHE A 39 -2.63 13.15 4.49
C PHE A 39 -3.12 14.55 4.88
N ILE A 40 -3.76 14.71 6.03
CA ILE A 40 -4.33 16.00 6.48
C ILE A 40 -3.26 17.10 6.61
N PRO A 41 -2.18 16.92 7.40
CA PRO A 41 -1.12 17.91 7.46
C PRO A 41 -0.38 18.03 6.12
N ALA A 42 -0.25 16.94 5.34
CA ALA A 42 0.39 16.99 4.03
C ALA A 42 -0.40 17.87 3.05
N ALA A 43 -1.72 17.70 2.98
CA ALA A 43 -2.63 18.52 2.20
C ALA A 43 -2.54 20.00 2.62
N PHE A 44 -2.57 20.28 3.93
CA PHE A 44 -2.48 21.64 4.46
C PHE A 44 -1.17 22.34 4.08
N VAL A 45 -0.03 21.66 4.17
CA VAL A 45 1.28 22.27 3.85
C VAL A 45 1.66 22.20 2.37
N SER A 46 0.93 21.44 1.55
CA SER A 46 1.23 21.26 0.12
C SER A 46 1.03 22.53 -0.72
N GLY A 47 0.14 23.43 -0.27
CA GLY A 47 -0.25 24.62 -1.04
C GLY A 47 -1.03 24.30 -2.32
N LEU A 48 -1.49 23.06 -2.51
CA LEU A 48 -2.26 22.65 -3.68
C LEU A 48 -3.66 23.28 -3.67
N PRO A 49 -4.21 23.62 -4.86
CA PRO A 49 -5.60 24.05 -4.99
C PRO A 49 -6.58 23.02 -4.40
N LEU A 50 -7.68 23.51 -3.82
CA LEU A 50 -8.74 22.66 -3.26
C LEU A 50 -9.32 21.66 -4.28
N GLU A 51 -9.33 22.02 -5.55
CA GLU A 51 -9.78 21.15 -6.65
C GLU A 51 -8.90 19.89 -6.77
N ILE A 52 -7.58 20.06 -6.66
CA ILE A 52 -6.62 18.93 -6.68
C ILE A 52 -6.83 18.07 -5.43
N LEU A 53 -6.92 18.69 -4.24
CA LEU A 53 -7.16 17.97 -3.00
C LEU A 53 -8.51 17.22 -3.01
N GLY A 54 -9.55 17.83 -3.59
CA GLY A 54 -10.85 17.20 -3.81
C GLY A 54 -10.77 15.97 -4.71
N GLY A 55 -9.92 16.01 -5.74
CA GLY A 55 -9.62 14.85 -6.60
C GLY A 55 -8.99 13.68 -5.83
N HIS A 56 -8.07 13.95 -4.91
CA HIS A 56 -7.47 12.92 -4.04
C HIS A 56 -8.51 12.29 -3.08
N LEU A 57 -9.36 13.12 -2.48
CA LEU A 57 -10.45 12.64 -1.62
C LEU A 57 -11.45 11.78 -2.40
N LEU A 58 -11.82 12.20 -3.62
CA LEU A 58 -12.72 11.44 -4.48
C LEU A 58 -12.10 10.11 -4.92
N ALA A 59 -10.82 10.11 -5.31
CA ALA A 59 -10.10 8.89 -5.66
C ALA A 59 -10.06 7.89 -4.50
N ALA A 60 -9.75 8.37 -3.28
CA ALA A 60 -9.76 7.55 -2.08
C ALA A 60 -11.16 7.01 -1.73
N LEU A 61 -12.20 7.82 -1.90
CA LEU A 61 -13.59 7.40 -1.69
C LEU A 61 -14.00 6.30 -2.68
N CYS A 62 -13.69 6.47 -3.96
CA CYS A 62 -13.94 5.45 -4.98
C CYS A 62 -13.19 4.15 -4.65
N ALA A 63 -11.91 4.25 -4.29
CA ALA A 63 -11.11 3.10 -3.86
C ALA A 63 -11.70 2.43 -2.61
N PHE A 64 -12.21 3.20 -1.64
CA PHE A 64 -12.87 2.66 -0.45
C PHE A 64 -14.13 1.88 -0.81
N VAL A 65 -15.01 2.44 -1.65
CA VAL A 65 -16.24 1.76 -2.07
C VAL A 65 -15.94 0.44 -2.78
N ILE A 66 -14.97 0.46 -3.72
CA ILE A 66 -14.57 -0.73 -4.47
C ILE A 66 -13.93 -1.77 -3.54
N ALA A 67 -12.95 -1.36 -2.72
CA ALA A 67 -12.24 -2.28 -1.84
C ALA A 67 -13.16 -2.84 -0.74
N PHE A 68 -14.11 -2.05 -0.24
CA PHE A 68 -15.15 -2.50 0.68
C PHE A 68 -16.08 -3.53 0.03
N ALA A 69 -16.50 -3.31 -1.22
CA ALA A 69 -17.30 -4.29 -1.95
C ALA A 69 -16.54 -5.61 -2.12
N LEU A 70 -15.26 -5.56 -2.53
CA LEU A 70 -14.40 -6.74 -2.64
C LEU A 70 -14.23 -7.47 -1.30
N PHE A 71 -14.09 -6.73 -0.19
CA PHE A 71 -14.08 -7.30 1.16
C PHE A 71 -15.41 -7.97 1.52
N ALA A 72 -16.55 -7.34 1.21
CA ALA A 72 -17.87 -7.90 1.47
C ALA A 72 -18.13 -9.22 0.71
N PHE A 73 -17.51 -9.38 -0.46
CA PHE A 73 -17.52 -10.64 -1.23
C PHE A 73 -16.41 -11.63 -0.83
N ASN A 74 -15.65 -11.37 0.24
CA ASN A 74 -14.51 -12.17 0.71
C ASN A 74 -13.37 -12.33 -0.32
N ILE A 75 -13.21 -11.36 -1.24
CA ILE A 75 -12.10 -11.35 -2.21
C ILE A 75 -10.85 -10.73 -1.58
N PHE A 76 -11.01 -9.62 -0.84
CA PHE A 76 -9.92 -8.94 -0.13
C PHE A 76 -10.00 -9.15 1.37
N GLY A 77 -8.84 -9.12 2.03
CA GLY A 77 -8.76 -9.08 3.47
C GLY A 77 -9.19 -7.72 4.03
N GLY A 78 -9.61 -7.71 5.30
CA GLY A 78 -10.01 -6.46 5.96
C GLY A 78 -8.85 -5.47 6.16
N GLY A 79 -7.60 -5.93 6.08
CA GLY A 79 -6.41 -5.07 6.07
C GLY A 79 -6.28 -4.31 4.75
N ASP A 80 -6.28 -5.04 3.64
CA ASP A 80 -6.16 -4.49 2.27
C ASP A 80 -7.28 -3.50 1.97
N ALA A 81 -8.51 -3.85 2.34
CA ALA A 81 -9.69 -3.01 2.11
C ALA A 81 -9.63 -1.66 2.84
N LYS A 82 -8.79 -1.55 3.87
CA LYS A 82 -8.53 -0.30 4.60
C LYS A 82 -7.25 0.40 4.12
N MET A 83 -6.21 -0.35 3.76
CA MET A 83 -4.94 0.20 3.32
C MET A 83 -5.05 0.85 1.94
N ILE A 84 -5.72 0.20 0.99
CA ILE A 84 -5.88 0.69 -0.40
C ILE A 84 -6.47 2.12 -0.44
N PRO A 85 -7.61 2.42 0.20
CA PRO A 85 -8.12 3.79 0.22
C PRO A 85 -7.22 4.76 1.00
N ALA A 86 -6.57 4.30 2.07
CA ALA A 86 -5.65 5.14 2.84
C ALA A 86 -4.43 5.58 2.00
N VAL A 87 -3.86 4.69 1.17
CA VAL A 87 -2.77 5.06 0.26
C VAL A 87 -3.27 5.83 -0.96
N MET A 88 -4.49 5.54 -1.45
CA MET A 88 -5.08 6.26 -2.59
C MET A 88 -5.26 7.75 -2.31
N LEU A 89 -5.43 8.17 -1.04
CA LEU A 89 -5.38 9.59 -0.65
C LEU A 89 -4.09 10.27 -1.09
N TRP A 90 -2.96 9.59 -1.01
CA TRP A 90 -1.64 10.14 -1.36
C TRP A 90 -1.36 10.03 -2.86
N ILE A 91 -1.77 8.91 -3.46
CA ILE A 91 -1.60 8.62 -4.88
C ILE A 91 -2.44 9.58 -5.74
N GLY A 92 -3.70 9.79 -5.36
CA GLY A 92 -4.63 10.62 -6.11
C GLY A 92 -5.02 10.03 -7.47
N PRO A 93 -5.87 10.74 -8.22
CA PRO A 93 -6.46 10.21 -9.45
C PRO A 93 -5.45 10.06 -10.60
N ASN A 94 -4.45 10.93 -10.68
CA ASN A 94 -3.49 10.94 -11.78
C ASN A 94 -2.64 9.67 -11.82
N ALA A 95 -2.12 9.27 -10.66
CA ALA A 95 -1.24 8.10 -10.53
C ALA A 95 -2.01 6.82 -10.13
N ALA A 96 -3.35 6.88 -10.10
CA ALA A 96 -4.19 5.77 -9.64
C ALA A 96 -4.04 4.52 -10.51
N MET A 97 -3.96 4.69 -11.84
CA MET A 97 -3.86 3.56 -12.76
C MET A 97 -2.52 2.85 -12.64
N ASP A 98 -1.41 3.60 -12.55
CA ASP A 98 -0.08 3.02 -12.34
C ASP A 98 0.02 2.32 -11.00
N PHE A 99 -0.58 2.91 -9.95
CA PHE A 99 -0.69 2.27 -8.63
C PHE A 99 -1.44 0.95 -8.72
N LEU A 100 -2.65 0.94 -9.29
CA LEU A 100 -3.50 -0.25 -9.37
C LEU A 100 -2.86 -1.34 -10.23
N PHE A 101 -2.24 -0.97 -11.35
CA PHE A 101 -1.57 -1.91 -12.25
C PHE A 101 -0.33 -2.52 -11.59
N ALA A 102 0.54 -1.70 -11.01
CA ALA A 102 1.72 -2.17 -10.29
C ALA A 102 1.34 -3.04 -9.08
N MET A 103 0.31 -2.65 -8.32
CA MET A 103 -0.24 -3.45 -7.22
C MET A 103 -0.78 -4.79 -7.72
N ALA A 104 -1.53 -4.82 -8.82
CA ALA A 104 -2.06 -6.07 -9.37
C ALA A 104 -0.95 -7.02 -9.85
N LEU A 105 0.06 -6.49 -10.55
CA LEU A 105 1.21 -7.28 -10.99
C LEU A 105 2.02 -7.82 -9.81
N ALA A 106 2.31 -6.98 -8.81
CA ALA A 106 3.03 -7.37 -7.61
C ALA A 106 2.25 -8.43 -6.82
N GLY A 107 0.94 -8.26 -6.65
CA GLY A 107 0.07 -9.22 -5.99
C GLY A 107 0.03 -10.58 -6.70
N GLY A 108 -0.08 -10.57 -8.03
CA GLY A 108 0.00 -11.77 -8.86
C GLY A 108 1.35 -12.49 -8.73
N ALA A 109 2.46 -11.73 -8.76
CA ALA A 109 3.79 -12.28 -8.53
C ALA A 109 3.95 -12.89 -7.12
N CYS A 110 3.48 -12.19 -6.08
CA CYS A 110 3.48 -12.70 -4.71
C CYS A 110 2.68 -14.01 -4.59
N ALA A 111 1.48 -14.06 -5.18
CA ALA A 111 0.66 -15.27 -5.18
C ALA A 111 1.37 -16.43 -5.88
N MET A 112 2.00 -16.19 -7.03
CA MET A 112 2.78 -17.21 -7.75
C MET A 112 3.96 -17.73 -6.93
N ILE A 113 4.73 -16.84 -6.30
CA ILE A 113 5.86 -17.22 -5.43
C ILE A 113 5.37 -18.09 -4.28
N ILE A 114 4.29 -17.69 -3.61
CA ILE A 114 3.71 -18.44 -2.48
C ILE A 114 3.27 -19.84 -2.93
N LEU A 115 2.58 -19.95 -4.06
CA LEU A 115 2.15 -21.25 -4.59
C LEU A 115 3.34 -22.16 -4.94
N LEU A 116 4.41 -21.60 -5.54
CA LEU A 116 5.61 -22.34 -5.89
C LEU A 116 6.38 -22.83 -4.66
N VAL A 117 6.54 -21.97 -3.65
CA VAL A 117 7.25 -22.34 -2.41
C VAL A 117 6.46 -23.38 -1.63
N ARG A 118 5.13 -23.22 -1.48
CA ARG A 118 4.25 -24.21 -0.83
C ARG A 118 4.32 -25.59 -1.48
N LYS A 119 4.57 -25.64 -2.79
CA LYS A 119 4.68 -26.91 -3.55
C LYS A 119 6.07 -27.55 -3.44
N THR A 120 7.12 -26.76 -3.27
CA THR A 120 8.50 -27.23 -3.40
C THR A 120 9.24 -27.38 -2.07
N MET A 121 8.83 -26.65 -1.03
CA MET A 121 9.53 -26.60 0.24
C MET A 121 8.60 -26.90 1.43
N PRO A 122 9.01 -27.73 2.39
CA PRO A 122 8.29 -27.88 3.65
C PRO A 122 8.37 -26.57 4.44
N VAL A 123 7.23 -26.09 4.95
CA VAL A 123 7.11 -24.77 5.60
C VAL A 123 8.01 -24.61 6.84
N GLU A 124 8.45 -25.72 7.44
CA GLU A 124 9.33 -25.77 8.61
C GLU A 124 10.74 -25.22 8.34
N VAL A 125 11.20 -25.22 7.09
CA VAL A 125 12.53 -24.72 6.73
C VAL A 125 12.57 -23.21 6.57
N LEU A 126 11.40 -22.55 6.58
CA LEU A 126 11.29 -21.11 6.41
C LEU A 126 11.48 -20.38 7.74
N PRO A 127 12.17 -19.22 7.76
CA PRO A 127 12.30 -18.41 8.97
C PRO A 127 10.93 -18.00 9.51
N GLY A 128 10.73 -18.06 10.83
CA GLY A 128 9.44 -17.77 11.46
C GLY A 128 8.84 -16.41 11.09
N ALA A 129 9.69 -15.39 10.88
CA ALA A 129 9.26 -14.04 10.52
C ALA A 129 8.61 -13.92 9.12
N VAL A 130 8.82 -14.88 8.23
CA VAL A 130 8.27 -14.90 6.86
C VAL A 130 7.46 -16.16 6.59
N ARG A 131 7.21 -16.97 7.61
CA ARG A 131 6.59 -18.29 7.47
C ARG A 131 5.09 -18.22 7.20
N ALA A 132 4.39 -17.24 7.79
CA ALA A 132 2.93 -17.15 7.76
C ALA A 132 2.32 -17.22 6.34
N PRO A 133 2.84 -16.53 5.31
CA PRO A 133 2.31 -16.61 3.95
C PRO A 133 2.45 -17.98 3.29
N PHE A 134 3.31 -18.86 3.80
CA PHE A 134 3.57 -20.17 3.21
C PHE A 134 2.86 -21.30 3.96
N GLU A 135 2.11 -21.00 5.01
CA GLU A 135 1.26 -21.99 5.67
C GLU A 135 0.08 -22.43 4.78
N GLU A 136 -0.44 -23.63 5.05
CA GLU A 136 -1.55 -24.18 4.27
C GLU A 136 -2.79 -23.29 4.40
N LYS A 137 -3.43 -22.97 3.27
CA LYS A 137 -4.62 -22.09 3.18
C LYS A 137 -4.41 -20.64 3.66
N ALA A 138 -3.18 -20.23 3.96
CA ALA A 138 -2.89 -18.85 4.32
C ALA A 138 -3.15 -17.89 3.13
N GLY A 139 -3.44 -16.63 3.45
CA GLY A 139 -3.62 -15.58 2.45
C GLY A 139 -2.31 -15.14 1.78
N VAL A 140 -2.43 -14.23 0.82
CA VAL A 140 -1.30 -13.52 0.21
C VAL A 140 -1.10 -12.21 0.97
N PRO A 141 0.13 -11.82 1.35
CA PRO A 141 0.40 -10.56 2.05
C PRO A 141 0.30 -9.39 1.05
N TYR A 142 -0.93 -8.94 0.81
CA TYR A 142 -1.22 -7.89 -0.17
C TYR A 142 -0.63 -6.53 0.23
N GLY A 143 -0.29 -6.31 1.49
CA GLY A 143 0.45 -5.13 1.95
C GLY A 143 1.78 -4.93 1.20
N VAL A 144 2.43 -6.01 0.76
CA VAL A 144 3.62 -5.95 -0.12
C VAL A 144 3.27 -5.38 -1.49
N ALA A 145 2.20 -5.90 -2.09
CA ALA A 145 1.73 -5.45 -3.40
C ALA A 145 1.29 -3.99 -3.38
N ILE A 146 0.57 -3.58 -2.33
CA ILE A 146 0.14 -2.20 -2.12
C ILE A 146 1.36 -1.28 -1.97
N ALA A 147 2.34 -1.66 -1.14
CA ALA A 147 3.56 -0.88 -0.96
C ALA A 147 4.33 -0.72 -2.28
N ILE A 148 4.52 -1.80 -3.05
CA ILE A 148 5.18 -1.72 -4.36
C ILE A 148 4.42 -0.76 -5.28
N GLY A 149 3.09 -0.87 -5.35
CA GLY A 149 2.27 0.06 -6.14
C GLY A 149 2.50 1.52 -5.73
N VAL A 150 2.59 1.79 -4.43
CA VAL A 150 2.87 3.14 -3.90
C VAL A 150 4.24 3.64 -4.35
N PHE A 151 5.29 2.82 -4.30
CA PHE A 151 6.63 3.23 -4.72
C PHE A 151 6.74 3.43 -6.23
N VAL A 152 6.01 2.66 -7.04
CA VAL A 152 5.98 2.80 -8.49
C VAL A 152 5.24 4.06 -8.92
N ALA A 153 4.04 4.30 -8.37
CA ALA A 153 3.20 5.43 -8.74
C ALA A 153 3.57 6.74 -8.01
N GLY A 154 4.24 6.65 -6.86
CA GLY A 154 4.58 7.77 -6.01
C GLY A 154 5.32 8.94 -6.69
N PRO A 155 6.27 8.71 -7.63
CA PRO A 155 6.95 9.80 -8.34
C PRO A 155 6.02 10.72 -9.14
N GLU A 156 4.83 10.25 -9.51
CA GLU A 156 3.84 11.03 -10.26
C GLU A 156 2.93 11.87 -9.36
N THR A 157 3.07 11.72 -8.04
CA THR A 157 2.22 12.36 -7.05
C THR A 157 2.88 13.63 -6.51
N PRO A 158 2.11 14.70 -6.26
CA PRO A 158 2.67 15.94 -5.69
C PRO A 158 3.15 15.76 -4.24
N PHE A 159 2.71 14.70 -3.55
CA PHE A 159 3.04 14.44 -2.15
C PHE A 159 4.31 13.61 -1.96
N LEU A 160 4.62 12.69 -2.89
CA LEU A 160 5.68 11.69 -2.70
C LEU A 160 6.88 11.90 -3.62
N THR A 161 6.75 12.62 -4.73
CA THR A 161 7.83 12.81 -5.72
C THR A 161 9.14 13.27 -5.10
N GLU A 162 9.11 14.33 -4.29
CA GLU A 162 10.32 14.89 -3.68
C GLU A 162 10.87 14.01 -2.55
N ALA A 163 10.01 13.24 -1.88
CA ALA A 163 10.48 12.27 -0.89
C ALA A 163 11.22 11.12 -1.57
N LEU A 164 10.72 10.63 -2.71
CA LEU A 164 11.29 9.52 -3.46
C LEU A 164 12.57 9.91 -4.20
N SER A 165 12.67 11.13 -4.75
CA SER A 165 13.89 11.63 -5.40
C SER A 165 15.08 11.66 -4.44
N ARG A 166 14.85 11.91 -3.15
CA ARG A 166 15.87 11.93 -2.09
C ARG A 166 16.35 10.55 -1.66
N ILE A 167 15.56 9.50 -1.90
CA ILE A 167 15.87 8.11 -1.49
C ILE A 167 16.75 7.41 -2.55
N GLY A 168 17.02 8.04 -3.69
CA GLY A 168 18.07 7.61 -4.63
C GLY A 168 17.67 6.53 -5.64
N PHE A 169 16.39 6.24 -5.81
CA PHE A 169 15.91 5.29 -6.83
C PHE A 169 15.61 5.94 -8.20
N PHE A 170 15.58 7.28 -8.31
CA PHE A 170 15.14 8.00 -9.52
C PHE A 170 16.00 9.25 -9.84
N GLY A 171 17.28 9.25 -9.45
CA GLY A 171 18.24 10.31 -9.77
C GLY A 171 18.94 10.13 -11.10
#